data_AF-A0A6M1YNF7-F1
#
_entry.id   AF-A0A6M1YNF7-F1
#
_cell.length_a   1.000
_cell.length_b   1.000
_cell.length_c   1.000
_cell.angle_alpha   90.00
_cell.angle_beta   90.00
_cell.angle_gamma   90.00
#
_symmetry.space_group_name_H-M   'P 1'
#
loop_
_entity.id
_entity.type
_entity.pdbx_description
1 polymer ?
#
loop_
_entity_poly.entity_id
_entity_poly.type
_entity_poly.pdbx_seq_one_letter_code
_entity_poly.pdbx_strand_id
1 'polypeptide(L)'
;MGNNKVYTFDEFFESGLEESISPFLEKNSRKWSKNLPLKTAFFCLFLLILSYVIVYTDLNTNIAYLLLSFIYLFVGVPALLDALEDLKNFEINISILMTLAGFLAILLNSPLEGALLLILFKISDSLEKSISYRTK
;
A
#
# COMPACT_ATOMS: atom_id res chain seq x y z
N MET A 1 27.94 17.95 18.97
CA MET A 1 28.57 16.67 18.58
C MET A 1 27.52 15.57 18.67
N GLY A 2 26.93 15.16 17.54
CA GLY A 2 25.89 14.13 17.50
C GLY A 2 26.50 12.73 17.54
N ASN A 3 25.99 11.89 18.44
CA ASN A 3 26.41 10.52 18.67
C ASN A 3 26.11 9.67 17.40
N ASN A 4 27.11 9.43 16.54
CA ASN A 4 26.99 8.55 15.38
C ASN A 4 26.93 7.10 15.87
N LYS A 5 25.76 6.65 16.32
CA LYS A 5 25.49 5.22 16.40
C LYS A 5 25.41 4.71 14.97
N VAL A 6 26.40 3.91 14.58
CA VAL A 6 26.39 3.18 13.30
C VAL A 6 25.36 2.06 13.48
N TYR A 7 24.13 2.29 13.02
CA TYR A 7 23.13 1.24 12.99
C TYR A 7 23.57 0.17 12.00
N THR A 8 23.54 -1.08 12.43
CA THR A 8 23.59 -2.20 11.48
C THR A 8 22.26 -2.26 10.72
N PHE A 9 22.27 -2.88 9.53
CA PHE A 9 21.06 -2.95 8.70
C PHE A 9 19.92 -3.63 9.47
N ASP A 10 20.21 -4.75 10.10
CA ASP A 10 19.24 -5.52 10.88
C ASP A 10 18.68 -4.70 12.06
N GLU A 11 19.53 -4.00 12.81
CA GLU A 11 19.13 -3.16 13.94
C GLU A 11 18.22 -1.99 13.53
N PHE A 12 18.39 -1.44 12.33
CA PHE A 12 17.50 -0.39 11.81
C PHE A 12 16.11 -0.95 11.43
N PHE A 13 16.04 -2.11 10.78
CA PHE A 13 14.75 -2.71 10.44
C PHE A 13 14.01 -3.23 11.67
N GLU A 14 14.73 -3.80 12.65
CA GLU A 14 14.16 -4.20 13.94
C GLU A 14 13.65 -3.00 14.75
N SER A 15 14.19 -1.81 14.53
CA SER A 15 13.74 -0.59 15.22
C SER A 15 12.35 -0.10 14.78
N GLY A 16 11.80 -0.62 13.68
CA GLY A 16 10.50 -0.21 13.14
C GLY A 16 10.43 1.27 12.73
N LEU A 17 11.59 1.93 12.60
CA LEU A 17 11.67 3.32 12.20
C LEU A 17 11.25 3.49 10.73
N GLU A 18 10.64 4.63 10.42
CA GLU A 18 10.21 4.92 9.06
C GLU A 18 11.37 4.83 8.07
N GLU A 19 11.13 4.21 6.92
CA GLU A 19 12.13 4.07 5.86
C GLU A 19 12.75 5.42 5.44
N SER A 20 12.01 6.53 5.61
CA SER A 20 12.44 7.88 5.22
C SER A 20 13.61 8.44 6.02
N ILE A 21 13.88 7.91 7.21
CA ILE A 21 15.00 8.28 8.09
C ILE A 21 16.18 7.31 7.97
N SER A 22 16.13 6.33 7.06
CA SER A 22 17.17 5.32 6.99
C SER A 22 18.56 5.93 6.75
N PRO A 23 19.56 5.51 7.54
CA PRO A 23 20.94 5.99 7.37
C PRO A 23 21.54 5.53 6.04
N PHE A 24 20.96 4.48 5.43
CA PHE A 24 21.40 3.88 4.17
C PHE A 24 20.90 4.61 2.92
N LEU A 25 19.89 5.48 3.04
CA LEU A 25 19.39 6.27 1.92
C LEU A 25 20.16 7.58 1.73
N GLU A 26 20.51 7.85 0.48
CA GLU A 26 21.08 9.12 0.03
C GLU A 26 20.09 10.27 0.28
N LYS A 27 20.58 11.45 0.68
CA LYS A 27 19.75 12.58 1.15
C LYS A 27 18.67 13.01 0.15
N ASN A 28 18.93 12.87 -1.15
CA ASN A 28 17.97 13.20 -2.22
C ASN A 28 16.84 12.16 -2.33
N SER A 29 17.15 10.88 -2.12
CA SER A 29 16.21 9.75 -2.22
C SER A 29 15.24 9.67 -1.04
N ARG A 30 15.60 10.23 0.12
CA ARG A 30 14.71 10.28 1.31
C ARG A 30 13.39 11.03 1.04
N LYS A 31 13.44 12.10 0.23
CA LYS A 31 12.24 12.86 -0.15
C LYS A 31 11.29 12.06 -1.04
N TRP A 32 11.83 11.16 -1.86
CA TRP A 32 11.05 10.27 -2.71
C TRP A 32 10.37 9.18 -1.89
N SER A 33 11.09 8.60 -0.92
CA SER A 33 10.57 7.57 -0.01
C SER A 33 9.31 8.02 0.72
N LYS A 34 9.25 9.28 1.17
CA LYS A 34 8.11 9.83 1.91
C LYS A 34 6.81 9.87 1.09
N ASN A 35 6.90 10.20 -0.19
CA ASN A 35 5.73 10.35 -1.08
C ASN A 35 5.44 9.09 -1.91
N LEU A 36 6.29 8.07 -1.80
CA LEU A 36 6.20 6.84 -2.57
C LEU A 36 4.87 6.10 -2.36
N PRO A 37 4.38 5.85 -1.12
CA PRO A 37 3.13 5.10 -0.94
C PRO A 37 1.93 5.82 -1.57
N LEU A 38 1.86 7.15 -1.43
CA LEU A 38 0.79 7.95 -2.02
C LEU A 38 0.85 7.94 -3.55
N LYS A 39 2.05 8.08 -4.14
CA LYS A 39 2.24 8.02 -5.61
C LYS A 39 1.86 6.64 -6.15
N THR A 40 2.26 5.57 -5.48
CA THR A 40 1.89 4.19 -5.86
C THR A 40 0.39 3.98 -5.80
N ALA A 41 -0.29 4.50 -4.78
CA ALA A 41 -1.74 4.39 -4.66
C ALA A 41 -2.48 5.12 -5.80
N PHE A 42 -2.06 6.34 -6.16
CA PHE A 42 -2.61 7.04 -7.33
C PHE A 42 -2.31 6.34 -8.65
N PHE A 43 -1.14 5.75 -8.80
CA PHE A 43 -0.82 4.94 -9.97
C PHE A 43 -1.74 3.72 -10.07
N CYS A 44 -1.97 3.01 -8.96
CA CYS A 44 -2.89 1.87 -8.93
C CYS A 44 -4.35 2.29 -9.22
N LEU A 45 -4.78 3.46 -8.74
CA LEU A 45 -6.08 4.03 -9.07
C LEU A 45 -6.21 4.26 -10.58
N PHE A 46 -5.18 4.82 -11.22
CA PHE A 46 -5.16 5.01 -12.67
C PHE A 46 -5.24 3.67 -13.43
N LEU A 47 -4.49 2.65 -12.98
CA LEU A 47 -4.57 1.30 -13.54
C LEU A 47 -5.97 0.70 -13.37
N LEU A 48 -6.63 0.94 -12.24
CA LEU A 48 -7.99 0.44 -11.98
C LEU A 48 -9.00 1.08 -12.93
N ILE A 49 -8.91 2.40 -13.15
CA ILE A 49 -9.76 3.11 -14.12
C ILE A 49 -9.54 2.54 -15.52
N LEU A 50 -8.29 2.31 -15.92
CA LEU A 50 -7.97 1.71 -17.21
C LEU A 50 -8.55 0.30 -17.33
N SER A 51 -8.41 -0.52 -16.29
CA SER A 51 -9.01 -1.86 -16.23
C SER A 51 -10.53 -1.80 -16.36
N TYR A 52 -11.18 -0.86 -15.67
CA TYR A 52 -12.63 -0.68 -15.73
C TYR A 52 -13.11 -0.30 -17.15
N VAL A 53 -12.40 0.61 -17.82
CA VAL A 53 -12.70 1.00 -19.20
C VAL A 53 -12.56 -0.18 -20.17
N ILE A 54 -11.51 -1.00 -20.00
CA ILE A 54 -11.30 -2.19 -20.85
C ILE A 54 -12.43 -3.20 -20.67
N VAL A 55 -12.87 -3.43 -19.43
CA VAL A 55 -14.02 -4.31 -19.14
C VAL A 55 -15.30 -3.75 -19.75
N TYR A 56 -15.54 -2.44 -19.62
CA TYR A 56 -16.76 -1.81 -20.14
C TYR A 56 -16.84 -1.79 -21.68
N THR A 57 -15.69 -1.75 -22.35
CA THR A 57 -15.61 -1.69 -23.82
C THR A 57 -15.48 -3.06 -24.50
N ASP A 58 -15.51 -4.15 -23.72
CA ASP A 58 -15.37 -5.54 -24.18
C ASP A 58 -14.14 -5.80 -25.07
N LEU A 59 -13.09 -4.96 -24.98
CA LEU A 59 -11.92 -5.05 -25.85
C LEU A 59 -11.12 -6.32 -25.60
N ASN A 60 -10.71 -6.54 -24.35
CA ASN A 60 -9.91 -7.69 -23.94
C ASN A 60 -9.95 -7.89 -22.42
N THR A 61 -10.84 -8.76 -21.97
CA THR A 61 -11.04 -9.06 -20.55
C THR A 61 -9.78 -9.64 -19.88
N ASN A 62 -8.94 -10.38 -20.62
CA ASN A 62 -7.71 -10.95 -20.06
C ASN A 62 -6.71 -9.87 -19.63
N ILE A 63 -6.59 -8.79 -20.41
CA ILE A 63 -5.71 -7.67 -20.07
C ILE A 63 -6.22 -6.97 -18.81
N ALA A 64 -7.53 -6.80 -18.67
CA ALA A 64 -8.12 -6.22 -17.45
C ALA A 64 -7.82 -7.06 -16.20
N TYR A 65 -7.99 -8.39 -16.27
CA TYR A 65 -7.64 -9.27 -15.16
C TYR A 65 -6.15 -9.27 -14.82
N LEU A 66 -5.28 -9.13 -15.82
CA LEU A 66 -3.84 -9.00 -15.62
C LEU A 66 -3.51 -7.68 -14.89
N LEU A 67 -4.13 -6.56 -15.29
CA LEU A 67 -4.00 -5.28 -14.59
C LEU A 67 -4.52 -5.36 -13.14
N LEU A 68 -5.67 -5.99 -12.92
CA LEU A 68 -6.21 -6.25 -11.59
C LEU A 68 -5.25 -7.08 -10.72
N SER A 69 -4.65 -8.12 -11.29
CA SER A 69 -3.66 -8.93 -10.58
C SER A 69 -2.46 -8.09 -10.14
N PHE A 70 -1.98 -7.17 -10.97
CA PHE A 70 -0.93 -6.24 -10.57
C PHE A 70 -1.38 -5.34 -9.42
N ILE A 71 -2.59 -4.78 -9.49
CA ILE A 71 -3.12 -3.92 -8.42
C ILE A 71 -3.16 -4.66 -7.08
N TYR A 72 -3.69 -5.89 -7.06
CA TYR A 72 -3.71 -6.71 -5.84
C TYR A 72 -2.30 -7.05 -5.35
N LEU A 73 -1.33 -7.21 -6.24
CA LEU A 73 0.04 -7.47 -5.85
C LEU A 73 0.71 -6.23 -5.23
N PHE A 74 0.52 -5.06 -5.83
CA PHE A 74 1.14 -3.82 -5.34
C PHE A 74 0.50 -3.24 -4.09
N VAL A 75 -0.82 -3.36 -3.95
CA VAL A 75 -1.57 -2.76 -2.82
C VAL A 75 -2.11 -3.82 -1.87
N GLY A 76 -2.62 -4.93 -2.40
CA GLY A 76 -3.26 -5.97 -1.61
C GLY A 76 -2.27 -6.79 -0.78
N VAL A 77 -1.15 -7.24 -1.36
CA VAL A 77 -0.13 -8.03 -0.64
C VAL A 77 0.43 -7.30 0.58
N PRO A 78 0.93 -6.03 0.49
CA PRO A 78 1.43 -5.35 1.68
C PRO A 78 0.34 -5.16 2.74
N ALA A 79 -0.88 -4.76 2.33
CA ALA A 79 -2.00 -4.64 3.27
C ALA A 79 -2.37 -5.97 3.95
N LEU A 80 -2.26 -7.09 3.22
CA LEU A 80 -2.51 -8.41 3.76
C LEU A 80 -1.44 -8.83 4.78
N LEU A 81 -0.18 -8.53 4.52
CA LEU A 81 0.90 -8.80 5.48
C LEU A 81 0.69 -8.01 6.77
N ASP A 82 0.43 -6.70 6.66
CA ASP A 82 0.14 -5.83 7.81
C ASP A 82 -1.06 -6.38 8.61
N ALA A 83 -2.16 -6.73 7.93
CA ALA A 83 -3.34 -7.29 8.57
C ALA A 83 -3.10 -8.66 9.25
N LEU A 84 -2.26 -9.51 8.67
CA LEU A 84 -1.91 -10.80 9.26
C LEU A 84 -1.03 -10.62 10.51
N GLU A 85 -0.14 -9.64 10.52
CA GLU A 85 0.67 -9.29 11.69
C GLU A 85 -0.20 -8.76 12.83
N ASP A 86 -1.10 -7.82 12.54
CA ASP A 86 -2.06 -7.29 13.50
C ASP A 86 -2.96 -8.39 14.08
N LEU A 87 -3.44 -9.30 13.22
CA LEU A 87 -4.27 -10.43 13.64
C LEU A 87 -3.50 -11.41 14.53
N LYS A 88 -2.22 -11.67 14.24
CA LYS A 88 -1.35 -12.50 15.08
C LYS A 88 -1.15 -11.89 16.47
N ASN A 89 -1.13 -10.56 16.55
CA ASN A 89 -1.05 -9.81 17.81
C ASN A 89 -2.40 -9.67 18.53
N PHE A 90 -3.48 -10.26 18.00
CA PHE A 90 -4.87 -10.12 18.49
C PHE A 90 -5.40 -8.67 18.47
N GLU A 91 -4.85 -7.82 17.62
CA GLU A 91 -5.28 -6.43 17.46
C GLU A 91 -6.30 -6.31 16.33
N ILE A 92 -7.60 -6.34 16.67
CA ILE A 92 -8.66 -6.20 15.66
C ILE A 92 -8.86 -4.72 15.30
N ASN A 93 -8.44 -4.34 14.10
CA ASN A 93 -8.54 -2.99 13.57
C ASN A 93 -9.34 -2.93 12.24
N ILE A 94 -9.66 -1.71 11.81
CA ILE A 94 -10.39 -1.47 10.55
C ILE A 94 -9.58 -1.91 9.33
N SER A 95 -8.24 -1.83 9.40
CA SER A 95 -7.33 -2.26 8.34
C SER A 95 -7.48 -3.74 8.01
N ILE A 96 -7.59 -4.60 9.03
CA ILE A 96 -7.86 -6.03 8.87
C ILE A 96 -9.20 -6.25 8.17
N LEU A 97 -10.26 -5.59 8.65
CA LEU A 97 -11.60 -5.76 8.10
C LEU A 97 -11.65 -5.35 6.63
N MET A 98 -11.03 -4.21 6.28
CA MET A 98 -10.99 -3.69 4.91
C MET A 98 -10.16 -4.60 3.99
N THR A 99 -9.01 -5.07 4.47
CA THR A 99 -8.14 -5.95 3.68
C THR A 99 -8.80 -7.28 3.42
N LEU A 100 -9.39 -7.90 4.45
CA LEU A 100 -10.13 -9.15 4.31
C LEU A 100 -11.31 -8.98 3.35
N ALA A 101 -12.08 -7.90 3.46
CA ALA A 101 -13.18 -7.61 2.54
C ALA A 101 -12.70 -7.46 1.09
N GLY A 102 -11.58 -6.77 0.87
CA GLY A 102 -10.95 -6.64 -0.45
C GLY A 102 -10.62 -7.99 -1.09
N PHE A 103 -10.01 -8.91 -0.33
CA PHE A 103 -9.69 -10.25 -0.83
C PHE A 103 -10.92 -11.15 -0.97
N LEU A 104 -11.88 -11.07 -0.04
CA LEU A 104 -13.12 -11.84 -0.12
C LEU A 104 -13.97 -11.44 -1.34
N ALA A 105 -13.86 -10.20 -1.81
CA ALA A 105 -14.54 -9.77 -3.03
C ALA A 105 -14.11 -10.58 -4.27
N ILE A 106 -12.88 -11.10 -4.31
CA ILE A 106 -12.43 -12.01 -5.37
C ILE A 106 -13.26 -13.30 -5.37
N LEU A 107 -13.52 -13.87 -4.18
CA LEU A 107 -14.35 -15.08 -4.04
C LEU A 107 -15.82 -14.83 -4.42
N LEU A 108 -16.30 -13.59 -4.28
CA LEU A 108 -17.64 -13.16 -4.67
C LEU A 108 -17.76 -12.83 -6.17
N ASN A 109 -16.73 -13.13 -6.98
CA ASN A 109 -16.65 -12.75 -8.40
C ASN A 109 -16.73 -11.22 -8.65
N SER A 110 -16.33 -10.41 -7.66
CA SER A 110 -16.27 -8.95 -7.79
C SER A 110 -14.86 -8.39 -7.49
N PRO A 111 -13.83 -8.77 -8.26
CA PRO A 111 -12.45 -8.35 -8.00
C PRO A 111 -12.22 -6.84 -8.17
N LEU A 112 -13.01 -6.18 -9.04
CA LEU A 112 -12.93 -4.74 -9.28
C LEU A 112 -13.32 -3.93 -8.03
N GLU A 113 -14.42 -4.30 -7.38
CA GLU A 113 -14.89 -3.63 -6.16
C GLU A 113 -13.91 -3.84 -5.02
N GLY A 114 -13.36 -5.05 -4.88
CA GLY A 114 -12.31 -5.32 -3.89
C GLY A 114 -11.04 -4.52 -4.13
N ALA A 115 -10.58 -4.41 -5.39
CA ALA A 115 -9.42 -3.60 -5.73
C ALA A 115 -9.65 -2.11 -5.46
N LEU A 116 -10.85 -1.61 -5.78
CA LEU A 116 -11.26 -0.24 -5.49
C LEU A 116 -11.21 0.04 -3.98
N LEU A 117 -11.78 -0.85 -3.18
CA LEU A 117 -11.79 -0.75 -1.71
C LEU A 117 -10.37 -0.68 -1.13
N LEU A 118 -9.47 -1.58 -1.58
CA LEU A 118 -8.06 -1.61 -1.15
C LEU A 118 -7.32 -0.33 -1.53
N ILE A 119 -7.50 0.16 -2.77
CA ILE A 119 -6.85 1.38 -3.24
C ILE A 119 -7.32 2.59 -2.45
N LEU A 120 -8.64 2.77 -2.29
CA LEU A 120 -9.19 3.92 -1.57
C LEU A 120 -8.73 3.93 -0.11
N PHE A 121 -8.72 2.76 0.53
CA PHE A 121 -8.19 2.65 1.88
C PHE A 121 -6.71 3.04 1.96
N LYS A 122 -5.88 2.57 1.02
CA LYS A 122 -4.46 2.91 0.99
C LYS A 122 -4.21 4.40 0.73
N ILE A 123 -5.04 5.04 -0.11
CA ILE A 123 -4.98 6.49 -0.33
C ILE A 123 -5.29 7.22 0.97
N SER A 124 -6.35 6.85 1.67
CA SER A 124 -6.73 7.47 2.96
C SER A 124 -5.62 7.36 4.00
N ASP A 125 -5.07 6.16 4.21
CA ASP A 125 -3.94 5.92 5.13
C ASP A 125 -2.71 6.77 4.75
N SER A 126 -2.38 6.82 3.46
CA SER A 126 -1.22 7.60 2.97
C SER A 126 -1.43 9.11 3.10
N LEU A 127 -2.66 9.59 2.94
CA LEU A 127 -3.02 11.00 3.13
C LEU A 127 -2.97 11.40 4.60
N GLU A 128 -3.51 10.57 5.49
CA GLU A 128 -3.47 10.79 6.93
C GLU A 128 -2.02 10.94 7.41
N LYS A 129 -1.13 10.02 7.01
CA LYS A 129 0.31 10.10 7.28
C LYS A 129 0.89 11.41 6.74
N SER A 130 0.60 11.75 5.49
CA SER A 130 1.09 12.97 4.83
C SER A 130 0.70 14.26 5.57
N ILE A 131 -0.52 14.33 6.09
CA ILE A 131 -1.04 15.48 6.84
C ILE A 131 -0.42 15.54 8.25
N SER A 132 -0.31 14.39 8.92
CA SER A 132 0.27 14.31 10.27
C SER A 132 1.70 14.88 10.33
N TYR A 133 2.52 14.65 9.30
CA TYR A 133 3.85 15.26 9.22
C TYR A 133 3.87 16.77 8.99
N ARG A 134 2.79 17.38 8.51
CA ARG A 134 2.73 18.84 8.31
C ARG A 134 2.34 19.58 9.57
N THR A 135 1.76 18.88 10.54
CA THR A 135 1.24 19.46 11.78
C THR A 135 2.21 19.29 12.97
N LYS A 136 3.21 18.41 12.85
CA LYS A 136 4.37 18.33 13.77
C LYS A 136 5.50 19.26 13.29
#